data_AF-A0A4Z2B0L6-F1
#
_entry.id   AF-A0A4Z2B0L6-F1
#
_cell.length_a   1.000
_cell.length_b   1.000
_cell.length_c   1.000
_cell.angle_alpha   90.00
_cell.angle_beta   90.00
_cell.angle_gamma   90.00
#
_symmetry.space_group_name_H-M   'P 1'
#
loop_
_entity.id
_entity.type
_entity.pdbx_description
1 polymer ?
#
loop_
_entity_poly.entity_id
_entity_poly.type
_entity_poly.pdbx_seq_one_letter_code
_entity_poly.pdbx_strand_id
1 'polypeptide(L)'
;MQTPEAHTRFWIPELDDVYHYLAGISTNALMGLGAFTALTTYWLAFQKKAIKPRIDPNQQSVELPGGEGIRRSLLMEGDQPITCYYHDACTLYELFLRGLRESNNGPCLGSRKPNQPYEWQSYREVADRAEHIGSALLHRGHSHTGDKFIGIFSINRPEWTISELACYTYSLVTVPLYDTLGREAISHIIDKATIATVICDVPEKAWMILECVNGKGTPVKTIVIIEAFETDLVKRAQECDVEVISFKEFEALGKDNHVEPVIFSQADRPLKKWLLHLAFSRKTAELNKGVTRRDTIWDRLIFRKVQANVGGRVRMMITGAAPVCPTNLTYIRAALGCQACLVGVVVPDPETLPEWMKKRGIEGTHSELCKNKCFKS
;
A
#
# COMPACT_ATOMS: atom_id res chain seq x y z
N MET A 1 20.59 -26.40 67.85
CA MET A 1 21.09 -26.18 66.48
C MET A 1 20.22 -25.09 65.87
N GLN A 2 20.66 -23.83 65.98
CA GLN A 2 19.92 -22.65 65.51
C GLN A 2 20.48 -22.25 64.13
N THR A 3 19.62 -22.16 63.13
CA THR A 3 19.92 -21.63 61.80
C THR A 3 19.70 -20.11 61.80
N PRO A 4 20.66 -19.26 61.40
CA PRO A 4 20.43 -17.83 61.28
C PRO A 4 19.78 -17.49 59.93
N GLU A 5 18.67 -16.75 59.98
CA GLU A 5 18.01 -16.15 58.81
C GLU A 5 18.85 -14.98 58.28
N ALA A 6 19.26 -15.07 57.01
CA ALA A 6 19.97 -14.00 56.31
C ALA A 6 18.96 -13.00 55.72
N HIS A 7 18.70 -11.90 56.44
CA HIS A 7 18.05 -10.73 55.88
C HIS A 7 19.09 -9.83 55.20
N THR A 8 19.22 -9.91 53.87
CA THR A 8 20.01 -8.97 53.08
C THR A 8 19.26 -7.63 53.00
N ARG A 9 19.55 -6.70 53.93
CA ARG A 9 19.12 -5.30 53.82
C ARG A 9 19.88 -4.66 52.66
N PHE A 10 19.16 -4.19 51.64
CA PHE A 10 19.70 -3.22 50.69
C PHE A 10 20.04 -1.93 51.45
N TRP A 11 21.32 -1.62 51.55
CA TRP A 11 21.82 -0.40 52.19
C TRP A 11 21.75 0.75 51.17
N ILE A 12 20.96 1.77 51.46
CA ILE A 12 20.94 3.04 50.70
C ILE A 12 21.84 4.00 51.50
N PRO A 13 22.94 4.51 50.93
CA PRO A 13 23.82 5.43 51.64
C PRO A 13 23.08 6.71 52.05
N GLU A 14 23.37 7.24 53.23
CA GLU A 14 22.88 8.55 53.66
C GLU A 14 23.54 9.67 52.83
N LEU A 15 22.87 10.83 52.70
CA LEU A 15 23.33 11.95 51.87
C LEU A 15 24.74 12.46 52.26
N ASP A 16 25.11 12.35 53.54
CA ASP A 16 26.41 12.76 54.06
C ASP A 16 27.56 11.83 53.60
N ASP A 17 27.29 10.52 53.43
CA ASP A 17 28.27 9.56 52.92
C ASP A 17 28.62 9.83 51.45
N VAL A 18 27.64 10.29 50.67
CA VAL A 18 27.83 10.67 49.26
C VAL A 18 28.67 11.94 49.15
N TYR A 19 28.47 12.90 50.05
CA TYR A 19 29.24 14.16 50.06
C TYR A 19 30.72 13.93 50.36
N HIS A 20 31.03 13.09 51.35
CA HIS A 20 32.41 12.72 51.67
C HIS A 20 33.11 11.95 50.55
N TYR A 21 32.36 11.12 49.81
CA TYR A 21 32.90 10.39 48.65
C TYR A 21 33.22 11.33 47.47
N LEU A 22 32.38 12.32 47.21
CA LEU A 22 32.57 13.30 46.14
C LEU A 22 33.69 14.30 46.46
N ALA A 23 33.90 14.63 47.74
CA ALA A 23 34.96 15.54 48.19
C ALA A 23 36.39 15.01 47.95
N GLY A 24 36.57 13.70 47.77
CA GLY A 24 37.86 13.06 47.47
C GLY A 24 38.21 12.98 45.98
N ILE A 25 37.31 13.41 45.09
CA ILE A 25 37.48 13.29 43.64
C ILE A 25 38.11 14.57 43.08
N SER A 26 39.11 14.45 42.22
CA SER A 26 39.75 15.62 41.60
C SER A 26 38.77 16.40 40.71
N THR A 27 38.94 17.71 40.62
CA THR A 27 38.09 18.59 39.79
C THR A 27 37.98 18.11 38.34
N ASN A 28 39.07 17.57 37.79
CA ASN A 28 39.10 17.01 36.43
C ASN A 28 38.26 15.73 36.30
N ALA A 29 38.25 14.87 37.32
CA ALA A 29 37.42 13.67 37.34
C ALA A 29 35.93 13.99 37.52
N LEU A 30 35.58 14.99 38.34
CA LEU A 30 34.22 15.52 38.45
C LEU A 30 33.73 16.14 37.14
N MET A 31 34.56 16.93 36.47
CA MET A 31 34.25 17.48 35.14
C MET A 31 34.08 16.39 34.08
N GLY A 32 34.94 15.36 34.12
CA GLY A 32 34.82 14.18 33.24
C GLY A 32 33.54 13.40 33.46
N LEU A 33 33.13 13.20 34.72
CA LEU A 33 31.84 12.57 35.06
C LEU A 33 30.67 13.43 34.60
N GLY A 34 30.74 14.75 34.79
CA GLY A 34 29.72 15.71 34.32
C GLY A 34 29.57 15.70 32.80
N ALA A 35 30.68 15.71 32.05
CA ALA A 35 30.66 15.62 30.60
C ALA A 35 30.11 14.27 30.10
N PHE A 36 30.52 13.16 30.72
CA PHE A 36 30.02 11.82 30.38
C PHE A 36 28.53 11.68 30.68
N THR A 37 28.06 12.14 31.84
CA THR A 37 26.64 12.13 32.21
C THR A 37 25.81 13.03 31.30
N ALA A 38 26.31 14.21 30.91
CA ALA A 38 25.64 15.07 29.94
C ALA A 38 25.55 14.44 28.55
N LEU A 39 26.65 13.85 28.05
CA LEU A 39 26.68 13.16 26.75
C LEU A 39 25.79 11.92 26.72
N THR A 40 25.80 11.11 27.78
CA THR A 40 24.93 9.93 27.89
C THR A 40 23.47 10.31 28.05
N THR A 41 23.16 11.34 28.84
CA THR A 41 21.78 11.85 28.98
C THR A 41 21.29 12.44 27.66
N TYR A 42 22.12 13.20 26.94
CA TYR A 42 21.82 13.68 25.59
C TYR A 42 21.58 12.50 24.64
N TRP A 43 22.51 11.54 24.59
CA TRP A 43 22.38 10.36 23.74
C TRP A 43 21.11 9.56 24.02
N LEU A 44 20.76 9.33 25.29
CA LEU A 44 19.55 8.63 25.71
C LEU A 44 18.27 9.44 25.44
N ALA A 45 18.30 10.76 25.65
CA ALA A 45 17.16 11.64 25.40
C ALA A 45 16.85 11.80 23.92
N PHE A 46 17.87 11.80 23.06
CA PHE A 46 17.75 11.94 21.61
C PHE A 46 17.82 10.61 20.85
N GLN A 47 17.98 9.48 21.55
CA GLN A 47 17.90 8.16 20.93
C GLN A 47 16.49 7.95 20.39
N LYS A 48 16.37 7.65 19.10
CA LYS A 48 15.09 7.27 18.50
C LYS A 48 14.53 6.07 19.27
N LYS A 49 13.29 6.18 19.77
CA LYS A 49 12.63 5.10 20.50
C LYS A 49 12.68 3.81 19.66
N ALA A 50 13.17 2.73 20.26
CA ALA A 50 13.16 1.42 19.63
C ALA A 50 11.70 1.05 19.29
N ILE A 51 11.44 0.77 18.01
CA ILE A 51 10.14 0.29 17.57
C ILE A 51 10.00 -1.14 18.08
N LYS A 52 9.14 -1.36 19.07
CA LYS A 52 8.83 -2.71 19.53
C LYS A 52 7.96 -3.38 18.47
N PRO A 53 8.36 -4.55 17.96
CA PRO A 53 7.52 -5.27 17.01
C PRO A 53 6.22 -5.66 17.72
N ARG A 54 5.07 -5.49 17.03
CA ARG A 54 3.76 -5.84 17.59
C ARG A 54 3.64 -7.34 17.89
N ILE A 55 4.47 -8.16 17.26
CA ILE A 55 4.50 -9.62 17.40
C ILE A 55 5.93 -10.06 17.65
N ASP A 56 6.08 -11.12 18.42
CA ASP A 56 7.35 -11.82 18.58
C ASP A 56 7.91 -12.28 17.21
N PRO A 57 9.12 -11.85 16.83
CA PRO A 57 9.77 -12.30 15.59
C PRO A 57 9.88 -13.82 15.45
N ASN A 58 9.91 -14.56 16.57
CA ASN A 58 10.00 -16.02 16.58
C ASN A 58 8.63 -16.71 16.47
N GLN A 59 7.54 -15.94 16.55
CA GLN A 59 6.18 -16.47 16.55
C GLN A 59 5.25 -15.60 15.69
N GLN A 60 5.53 -15.50 14.40
CA GLN A 60 4.78 -14.60 13.50
C GLN A 60 3.44 -15.14 13.02
N SER A 61 3.18 -16.44 13.22
CA SER A 61 1.97 -17.09 12.75
C SER A 61 1.49 -18.21 13.65
N VAL A 62 0.18 -18.41 13.68
CA VAL A 62 -0.50 -19.50 14.39
C VAL A 62 -1.26 -20.38 13.40
N GLU A 63 -1.23 -21.69 13.62
CA GLU A 63 -1.98 -22.65 12.81
C GLU A 63 -3.47 -22.59 13.16
N LEU A 64 -4.31 -22.63 12.12
CA LEU A 64 -5.76 -22.59 12.30
C LEU A 64 -6.30 -23.98 12.69
N PRO A 65 -7.39 -24.05 13.46
CA PRO A 65 -8.06 -25.31 13.76
C PRO A 65 -8.51 -25.99 12.46
N GLY A 66 -8.13 -27.25 12.25
CA GLY A 66 -8.43 -28.00 11.02
C GLY A 66 -7.26 -28.83 10.48
N GLY A 67 -6.02 -28.58 10.95
CA GLY A 67 -4.89 -29.50 10.78
C GLY A 67 -4.29 -29.59 9.37
N GLU A 68 -4.63 -28.68 8.46
CA GLU A 68 -4.11 -28.67 7.08
C GLU A 68 -2.83 -27.83 6.91
N GLY A 69 -2.14 -27.44 8.00
CA GLY A 69 -0.96 -26.57 7.91
C GLY A 69 -1.30 -25.12 7.53
N ILE A 70 -2.58 -24.73 7.56
CA ILE A 70 -3.02 -23.37 7.26
C ILE A 70 -2.64 -22.47 8.44
N ARG A 71 -1.80 -21.46 8.17
CA ARG A 71 -1.33 -20.51 9.19
C ARG A 71 -1.89 -19.12 8.94
N ARG A 72 -2.20 -18.41 10.03
CA ARG A 72 -2.56 -16.99 9.99
C ARG A 72 -1.52 -16.14 10.71
N SER A 73 -1.39 -14.88 10.31
CA SER A 73 -0.54 -13.91 11.02
C SER A 73 -1.11 -13.61 12.41
N LEU A 74 -0.25 -13.48 13.42
CA LEU A 74 -0.66 -12.97 14.74
C LEU A 74 -1.05 -11.48 14.71
N LEU A 75 -0.92 -10.78 13.57
CA LEU A 75 -1.39 -9.40 13.44
C LEU A 75 -2.92 -9.33 13.36
N MET A 76 -3.59 -10.45 13.08
CA MET A 76 -5.04 -10.53 12.94
C MET A 76 -5.70 -10.62 14.32
N GLU A 77 -6.65 -9.72 14.59
CA GLU A 77 -7.56 -9.84 15.72
C GLU A 77 -8.73 -10.77 15.34
N GLY A 78 -8.62 -12.05 15.73
CA GLY A 78 -9.61 -13.07 15.38
C GLY A 78 -9.52 -13.53 13.92
N ASP A 79 -10.65 -13.93 13.34
CA ASP A 79 -10.70 -14.52 11.98
C ASP A 79 -10.91 -13.48 10.87
N GLN A 80 -10.85 -12.18 11.20
CA GLN A 80 -11.06 -11.11 10.23
C GLN A 80 -9.75 -10.70 9.54
N PRO A 81 -9.77 -10.47 8.21
CA PRO A 81 -8.60 -9.99 7.49
C PRO A 81 -8.21 -8.58 7.94
N ILE A 82 -6.90 -8.31 8.01
CA ILE A 82 -6.39 -6.96 8.24
C ILE A 82 -6.68 -6.13 7.00
N THR A 83 -7.48 -5.09 7.17
CA THR A 83 -7.87 -4.18 6.08
C THR A 83 -7.03 -2.90 6.07
N CYS A 84 -6.57 -2.45 7.24
CA CYS A 84 -5.64 -1.33 7.40
C CYS A 84 -4.71 -1.63 8.58
N TYR A 85 -3.43 -1.27 8.43
CA TYR A 85 -2.45 -1.43 9.51
C TYR A 85 -2.55 -0.29 10.55
N TYR A 86 -2.92 0.90 10.07
CA TYR A 86 -3.20 2.09 10.87
C TYR A 86 -4.61 2.60 10.53
N HIS A 87 -5.42 2.90 11.54
CA HIS A 87 -6.81 3.36 11.33
C HIS A 87 -6.90 4.74 10.65
N ASP A 88 -5.83 5.54 10.68
CA ASP A 88 -5.74 6.85 10.03
C ASP A 88 -5.08 6.79 8.64
N ALA A 89 -4.74 5.59 8.14
CA ALA A 89 -4.17 5.38 6.81
C ALA A 89 -4.69 4.08 6.18
N CYS A 90 -5.67 4.22 5.30
CA CYS A 90 -6.37 3.12 4.63
C CYS A 90 -5.95 2.95 3.16
N THR A 91 -5.15 3.87 2.61
CA THR A 91 -4.58 3.79 1.26
C THR A 91 -3.05 3.90 1.30
N LEU A 92 -2.37 3.47 0.23
CA LEU A 92 -0.91 3.61 0.12
C LEU A 92 -0.48 5.09 0.11
N TYR A 93 -1.28 5.98 -0.47
CA TYR A 93 -1.05 7.42 -0.42
C TYR A 93 -1.19 7.96 1.01
N GLU A 94 -2.25 7.61 1.74
CA GLU A 94 -2.40 8.00 3.15
C GLU A 94 -1.31 7.43 4.04
N LEU A 95 -0.81 6.21 3.75
CA LEU A 95 0.30 5.60 4.44
C LEU A 95 1.60 6.40 4.26
N PHE A 96 1.86 6.88 3.04
CA PHE A 96 2.98 7.77 2.77
C PHE A 96 2.85 9.12 3.48
N LEU A 97 1.66 9.74 3.42
CA LEU A 97 1.39 10.99 4.16
C LEU A 97 1.51 10.81 5.68
N ARG A 98 1.12 9.65 6.20
CA ARG A 98 1.36 9.27 7.60
C ARG A 98 2.85 9.23 7.90
N GLY A 99 3.66 8.61 7.04
CA GLY A 99 5.12 8.62 7.15
C GLY A 99 5.70 10.03 7.19
N LEU A 100 5.22 10.94 6.34
CA LEU A 100 5.63 12.35 6.36
C LEU A 100 5.31 13.04 7.71
N ARG A 101 4.10 12.83 8.26
CA ARG A 101 3.70 13.39 9.55
C ARG A 101 4.52 12.83 10.71
N GLU A 102 4.61 11.51 10.81
CA GLU A 102 5.26 10.81 11.93
C GLU A 102 6.79 11.00 11.94
N SER A 103 7.40 11.16 10.76
CA SER A 103 8.84 11.42 10.64
C SER A 103 9.23 12.89 10.87
N ASN A 104 8.25 13.80 10.96
CA ASN A 104 8.46 15.25 10.94
C ASN A 104 9.35 15.69 9.76
N ASN A 105 8.99 15.26 8.54
CA ASN A 105 9.76 15.49 7.32
C ASN A 105 11.20 14.95 7.38
N GLY A 106 11.40 13.79 8.01
CA GLY A 106 12.71 13.14 8.11
C GLY A 106 13.19 12.52 6.79
N PRO A 107 14.34 11.80 6.82
CA PRO A 107 14.83 11.03 5.68
C PRO A 107 13.80 9.99 5.20
N CYS A 108 13.55 9.95 3.88
CA CYS A 108 12.58 9.09 3.23
C CYS A 108 13.25 8.08 2.28
N LEU A 109 13.87 8.57 1.19
CA LEU A 109 14.55 7.74 0.20
C LEU A 109 16.05 8.02 0.22
N GLY A 110 16.85 6.96 0.32
CA GLY A 110 18.31 7.04 0.37
C GLY A 110 18.96 6.31 -0.79
N SER A 111 19.94 6.93 -1.43
CA SER A 111 20.80 6.30 -2.44
C SER A 111 22.27 6.50 -2.11
N ARG A 112 23.13 5.58 -2.54
CA ARG A 112 24.57 5.71 -2.40
C ARG A 112 25.30 5.06 -3.56
N LYS A 113 26.47 5.61 -3.89
CA LYS A 113 27.46 4.88 -4.67
C LYS A 113 28.16 3.85 -3.78
N PRO A 114 28.79 2.81 -4.36
CA PRO A 114 29.61 1.87 -3.60
C PRO A 114 30.61 2.61 -2.71
N ASN A 115 30.70 2.20 -1.45
CA ASN A 115 31.60 2.78 -0.43
C ASN A 115 31.40 4.28 -0.11
N GLN A 116 30.26 4.88 -0.47
CA GLN A 116 29.91 6.26 -0.09
C GLN A 116 28.76 6.27 0.93
N PRO A 117 28.62 7.34 1.75
CA PRO A 117 27.47 7.50 2.62
C PRO A 117 26.18 7.64 1.81
N TYR A 118 25.04 7.38 2.46
CA TYR A 118 23.73 7.60 1.86
C TYR A 118 23.44 9.09 1.71
N GLU A 119 23.02 9.47 0.50
CA GLU A 119 22.37 10.73 0.21
C GLU A 119 20.87 10.51 0.37
N TRP A 120 20.24 11.30 1.24
CA TRP A 120 18.84 11.16 1.62
C TRP A 120 17.99 12.28 1.03
N GLN A 121 16.82 11.92 0.54
CA GLN A 121 15.71 12.82 0.25
C GLN A 121 14.73 12.79 1.43
N SER A 122 14.25 13.97 1.83
CA SER A 122 13.21 14.13 2.84
C SER A 122 11.84 13.66 2.33
N TYR A 123 10.90 13.37 3.23
CA TYR A 123 9.53 12.99 2.84
C TYR A 123 8.83 14.07 2.00
N ARG A 124 9.03 15.36 2.28
CA ARG A 124 8.42 16.47 1.54
C ARG A 124 9.00 16.56 0.13
N GLU A 125 10.32 16.43 -0.03
CA GLU A 125 10.94 16.37 -1.36
C GLU A 125 10.36 15.20 -2.16
N VAL A 126 10.28 14.01 -1.58
CA VAL A 126 9.71 12.84 -2.26
C VAL A 126 8.22 13.06 -2.60
N ALA A 127 7.45 13.69 -1.72
CA ALA A 127 6.06 14.05 -1.96
C ALA A 127 5.92 15.02 -3.15
N ASP A 128 6.69 16.11 -3.15
CA ASP A 128 6.67 17.13 -4.21
C ASP A 128 7.02 16.51 -5.56
N ARG A 129 8.08 15.69 -5.60
CA ARG A 129 8.48 14.99 -6.83
C ARG A 129 7.40 14.04 -7.33
N ALA A 130 6.75 13.28 -6.44
CA ALA A 130 5.66 12.38 -6.80
C ALA A 130 4.43 13.15 -7.31
N GLU A 131 4.10 14.29 -6.70
CA GLU A 131 3.02 15.17 -7.14
C GLU A 131 3.31 15.75 -8.53
N HIS A 132 4.54 16.19 -8.79
CA HIS A 132 4.95 16.69 -10.10
C HIS A 132 4.89 15.58 -11.17
N ILE A 133 5.54 14.43 -10.95
CA ILE A 133 5.50 13.31 -11.91
C ILE A 133 4.06 12.87 -12.19
N GLY A 134 3.22 12.79 -11.16
CA GLY A 134 1.82 12.42 -11.33
C GLY A 134 1.00 13.49 -12.06
N SER A 135 1.26 14.78 -11.81
CA SER A 135 0.64 15.88 -12.57
C SER A 135 1.02 15.82 -14.05
N ALA A 136 2.28 15.49 -14.36
CA ALA A 136 2.71 15.28 -15.73
C ALA A 136 1.97 14.11 -16.38
N LEU A 137 1.78 12.99 -15.67
CA LEU A 137 0.96 11.86 -16.16
C LEU A 137 -0.48 12.28 -16.45
N LEU A 138 -1.12 13.06 -15.57
CA LEU A 138 -2.46 13.59 -15.82
C LEU A 138 -2.50 14.53 -17.03
N HIS A 139 -1.50 15.40 -17.18
CA HIS A 139 -1.36 16.28 -18.34
C HIS A 139 -1.20 15.50 -19.65
N ARG A 140 -0.56 14.32 -19.61
CA ARG A 140 -0.48 13.38 -20.74
C ARG A 140 -1.79 12.63 -21.04
N GLY A 141 -2.86 12.90 -20.28
CA GLY A 141 -4.19 12.34 -20.49
C GLY A 141 -4.48 11.09 -19.67
N HIS A 142 -3.58 10.68 -18.76
CA HIS A 142 -3.84 9.56 -17.87
C HIS A 142 -4.92 9.91 -16.83
N SER A 143 -5.73 8.92 -16.45
CA SER A 143 -6.79 9.11 -15.46
C SER A 143 -7.26 7.78 -14.88
N HIS A 144 -7.69 7.79 -13.62
CA HIS A 144 -8.28 6.66 -12.92
C HIS A 144 -9.49 6.01 -13.62
N THR A 145 -10.23 6.76 -14.45
CA THR A 145 -11.39 6.24 -15.21
C THR A 145 -11.06 5.78 -16.63
N GLY A 146 -9.84 6.03 -17.11
CA GLY A 146 -9.43 5.78 -18.48
C GLY A 146 -8.08 5.07 -18.54
N ASP A 147 -7.13 5.68 -19.25
CA ASP A 147 -5.75 5.22 -19.36
C ASP A 147 -5.03 5.41 -18.02
N LYS A 148 -5.05 4.34 -17.20
CA LYS A 148 -4.54 4.35 -15.83
C LYS A 148 -3.24 3.57 -15.65
N PHE A 149 -2.79 2.81 -16.66
CA PHE A 149 -1.66 1.89 -16.51
C PHE A 149 -0.36 2.55 -16.93
N ILE A 150 0.57 2.68 -15.98
CA ILE A 150 1.88 3.31 -16.19
C ILE A 150 2.96 2.23 -16.08
N GLY A 151 3.71 2.03 -17.15
CA GLY A 151 4.84 1.11 -17.16
C GLY A 151 6.01 1.70 -16.39
N ILE A 152 6.66 0.92 -15.52
CA ILE A 152 7.93 1.31 -14.91
C ILE A 152 8.94 0.20 -15.19
N PHE A 153 10.03 0.54 -15.88
CA PHE A 153 11.08 -0.38 -16.30
C PHE A 153 12.45 0.10 -15.82
N SER A 154 12.77 -0.14 -14.56
CA SER A 154 13.95 0.38 -13.90
C SER A 154 14.38 -0.53 -12.75
N ILE A 155 15.67 -0.51 -12.44
CA ILE A 155 16.20 -1.14 -11.23
C ILE A 155 15.75 -0.39 -9.97
N ASN A 156 16.06 -0.95 -8.79
CA ASN A 156 15.78 -0.29 -7.51
C ASN A 156 16.59 1.01 -7.38
N ARG A 157 15.90 2.15 -7.46
CA ARG A 157 16.43 3.50 -7.31
C ARG A 157 15.34 4.46 -6.82
N PRO A 158 15.69 5.64 -6.27
CA PRO A 158 14.68 6.57 -5.75
C PRO A 158 13.59 6.94 -6.76
N GLU A 159 13.95 7.16 -8.02
CA GLU A 159 13.01 7.54 -9.08
C GLU A 159 11.94 6.47 -9.36
N TRP A 160 12.26 5.18 -9.18
CA TRP A 160 11.28 4.10 -9.24
C TRP A 160 10.20 4.30 -8.19
N THR A 161 10.61 4.52 -6.93
CA THR A 161 9.67 4.69 -5.80
C THR A 161 8.86 5.98 -5.96
N ILE A 162 9.47 7.05 -6.45
CA ILE A 162 8.77 8.32 -6.72
C ILE A 162 7.71 8.15 -7.81
N SER A 163 8.02 7.43 -8.89
CA SER A 163 7.08 7.14 -9.98
C SER A 163 5.90 6.28 -9.50
N GLU A 164 6.18 5.35 -8.60
CA GLU A 164 5.15 4.54 -7.96
C GLU A 164 4.24 5.37 -7.03
N LEU A 165 4.84 6.22 -6.18
CA LEU A 165 4.09 7.14 -5.33
C LEU A 165 3.26 8.13 -6.14
N ALA A 166 3.76 8.59 -7.29
CA ALA A 166 2.99 9.42 -8.22
C ALA A 166 1.71 8.72 -8.68
N CYS A 167 1.80 7.43 -9.02
CA CYS A 167 0.63 6.65 -9.40
C CYS A 167 -0.37 6.52 -8.24
N TYR A 168 0.10 6.23 -7.03
CA TYR A 168 -0.76 6.14 -5.85
C TYR A 168 -1.46 7.46 -5.52
N THR A 169 -0.75 8.58 -5.71
CA THR A 169 -1.25 9.93 -5.45
C THR A 169 -2.45 10.28 -6.34
N TYR A 170 -2.44 9.86 -7.61
CA TYR A 170 -3.48 10.18 -8.59
C TYR A 170 -4.35 8.98 -9.00
N SER A 171 -4.36 7.91 -8.20
CA SER A 171 -5.15 6.69 -8.46
C SER A 171 -4.88 6.05 -9.83
N LEU A 172 -3.63 6.12 -10.28
CA LEU A 172 -3.10 5.38 -11.42
C LEU A 172 -2.55 4.04 -10.94
N VAL A 173 -2.31 3.12 -11.88
CA VAL A 173 -1.85 1.76 -11.64
C VAL A 173 -0.44 1.60 -12.20
N THR A 174 0.51 1.25 -11.35
CA THR A 174 1.86 0.88 -11.78
C THR A 174 1.87 -0.51 -12.40
N VAL A 175 2.61 -0.66 -13.51
CA VAL A 175 2.87 -1.94 -14.17
C VAL A 175 4.39 -2.13 -14.24
N PRO A 176 4.98 -2.90 -13.31
CA PRO A 176 6.41 -3.11 -13.28
C PRO A 176 6.86 -4.03 -14.43
N LEU A 177 7.92 -3.61 -15.12
CA LEU A 177 8.61 -4.38 -16.16
C LEU A 177 10.01 -4.73 -15.61
N TYR A 178 10.38 -6.01 -15.67
CA TYR A 178 11.64 -6.50 -15.13
C TYR A 178 12.56 -7.00 -16.25
N ASP A 179 13.86 -6.73 -16.09
CA ASP A 179 14.91 -7.13 -17.05
C ASP A 179 14.96 -8.66 -17.28
N THR A 180 14.54 -9.44 -16.29
CA THR A 180 14.57 -10.91 -16.32
C THR A 180 13.45 -11.57 -17.12
N LEU A 181 12.41 -10.82 -17.52
CA LEU A 181 11.24 -11.39 -18.22
C LEU A 181 11.53 -11.67 -19.70
N GLY A 182 12.56 -11.02 -20.26
CA GLY A 182 12.85 -11.08 -21.68
C GLY A 182 11.91 -10.19 -22.52
N ARG A 183 12.35 -9.93 -23.75
CA ARG A 183 11.71 -8.98 -24.67
C ARG A 183 10.26 -9.34 -25.00
N GLU A 184 9.99 -10.62 -25.25
CA GLU A 184 8.66 -11.09 -25.66
C GLU A 184 7.61 -10.87 -24.57
N ALA A 185 7.96 -11.17 -23.31
CA ALA A 185 7.08 -10.95 -22.17
C ALA A 185 6.83 -9.45 -21.94
N ILE A 186 7.85 -8.61 -22.09
CA ILE A 186 7.71 -7.16 -21.95
C ILE A 186 6.79 -6.59 -23.04
N SER A 187 6.98 -7.00 -24.29
CA SER A 187 6.06 -6.65 -25.39
C SER A 187 4.63 -7.10 -25.08
N HIS A 188 4.45 -8.34 -24.60
CA HIS A 188 3.14 -8.87 -24.26
C HIS A 188 2.46 -8.07 -23.14
N ILE A 189 3.21 -7.68 -22.09
CA ILE A 189 2.67 -6.88 -20.98
C ILE A 189 2.25 -5.49 -21.47
N ILE A 190 3.10 -4.82 -22.26
CA ILE A 190 2.81 -3.50 -22.82
C ILE A 190 1.52 -3.53 -23.65
N ASP A 191 1.38 -4.51 -24.52
CA ASP A 191 0.20 -4.66 -25.37
C ASP A 191 -1.04 -5.02 -24.55
N LYS A 192 -0.91 -5.98 -23.61
CA LYS A 192 -2.03 -6.49 -22.82
C LYS A 192 -2.59 -5.46 -21.85
N ALA A 193 -1.72 -4.66 -21.24
CA ALA A 193 -2.09 -3.58 -20.32
C ALA A 193 -2.32 -2.24 -21.05
N THR A 194 -2.18 -2.22 -22.39
CA THR A 194 -2.35 -1.03 -23.23
C THR A 194 -1.57 0.17 -22.70
N ILE A 195 -0.30 -0.05 -22.35
CA ILE A 195 0.51 0.95 -21.64
C ILE A 195 0.90 2.07 -22.61
N ALA A 196 0.44 3.31 -22.34
CA ALA A 196 0.80 4.45 -23.17
C ALA A 196 2.07 5.20 -22.72
N THR A 197 2.39 5.16 -21.42
CA THR A 197 3.61 5.79 -20.88
C THR A 197 4.45 4.77 -20.15
N VAL A 198 5.76 4.71 -20.49
CA VAL A 198 6.74 3.86 -19.80
C VAL A 198 7.89 4.71 -19.25
N ILE A 199 8.19 4.58 -17.96
CA ILE A 199 9.31 5.25 -17.29
C ILE A 199 10.48 4.25 -17.18
N CYS A 200 11.64 4.59 -17.74
CA CYS A 200 12.82 3.73 -17.82
C CYS A 200 14.02 4.35 -17.08
N ASP A 201 14.91 3.52 -16.52
CA ASP A 201 16.16 4.01 -15.92
C ASP A 201 17.20 4.41 -16.99
N VAL A 202 17.47 3.53 -17.94
CA VAL A 202 18.57 3.65 -18.91
C VAL A 202 18.07 3.64 -20.37
N PRO A 203 18.78 4.28 -21.31
CA PRO A 203 18.36 4.36 -22.72
C PRO A 203 18.27 3.01 -23.42
N GLU A 204 19.04 2.00 -23.02
CA GLU A 204 19.02 0.65 -23.61
C GLU A 204 17.63 0.00 -23.47
N LYS A 205 16.93 0.28 -22.37
CA LYS A 205 15.56 -0.22 -22.14
C LYS A 205 14.56 0.50 -23.04
N ALA A 206 14.75 1.79 -23.27
CA ALA A 206 13.95 2.54 -24.24
C ALA A 206 14.15 1.99 -25.66
N TRP A 207 15.38 1.70 -26.07
CA TRP A 207 15.68 1.03 -27.34
C TRP A 207 14.95 -0.31 -27.47
N MET A 208 15.01 -1.14 -26.43
CA MET A 208 14.31 -2.43 -26.44
C MET A 208 12.79 -2.26 -26.60
N ILE A 209 12.19 -1.26 -25.94
CA ILE A 209 10.76 -0.94 -26.12
C ILE A 209 10.50 -0.50 -27.56
N LEU A 210 11.30 0.41 -28.12
CA LEU A 210 11.19 0.88 -29.51
C LEU A 210 11.30 -0.26 -30.53
N GLU A 211 12.12 -1.27 -30.26
CA GLU A 211 12.22 -2.48 -31.08
C GLU A 211 10.98 -3.38 -30.95
N CYS A 212 10.34 -3.45 -29.78
CA CYS A 212 9.08 -4.16 -29.59
C CYS A 212 7.91 -3.49 -30.32
N VAL A 213 7.92 -2.15 -30.42
CA VAL A 213 6.79 -1.37 -30.92
C VAL A 213 6.79 -1.12 -32.44
N ASN A 214 7.90 -1.41 -33.12
CA ASN A 214 8.07 -1.06 -34.54
C ASN A 214 6.96 -1.67 -35.44
N GLY A 215 6.14 -0.81 -36.05
CA GLY A 215 5.17 -1.18 -37.10
C GLY A 215 3.86 -1.82 -36.64
N LYS A 216 3.54 -1.84 -35.33
CA LYS A 216 2.37 -2.56 -34.79
C LYS A 216 1.19 -1.69 -34.32
N GLY A 217 1.23 -0.37 -34.46
CA GLY A 217 0.17 0.50 -33.92
C GLY A 217 0.05 0.34 -32.40
N THR A 218 1.20 0.36 -31.73
CA THR A 218 1.32 0.04 -30.30
C THR A 218 0.76 1.13 -29.40
N PRO A 219 0.36 0.77 -28.17
CA PRO A 219 -0.23 1.72 -27.23
C PRO A 219 0.77 2.78 -26.73
N VAL A 220 2.08 2.49 -26.75
CA VAL A 220 3.13 3.38 -26.21
C VAL A 220 3.22 4.67 -27.03
N LYS A 221 3.08 5.81 -26.35
CA LYS A 221 3.18 7.17 -26.90
C LYS A 221 4.30 7.98 -26.26
N THR A 222 4.66 7.67 -25.02
CA THR A 222 5.67 8.44 -24.28
C THR A 222 6.60 7.49 -23.52
N ILE A 223 7.91 7.69 -23.68
CA ILE A 223 8.95 7.04 -22.88
C ILE A 223 9.68 8.12 -22.08
N VAL A 224 9.65 7.99 -20.76
CA VAL A 224 10.37 8.88 -19.84
C VAL A 224 11.66 8.20 -19.41
N ILE A 225 12.81 8.85 -19.55
CA ILE A 225 14.12 8.24 -19.24
C ILE A 225 14.81 8.98 -18.10
N ILE A 226 15.23 8.24 -17.07
CA ILE A 226 15.86 8.81 -15.87
C ILE A 226 17.29 9.26 -16.14
N GLU A 227 18.08 8.45 -16.83
CA GLU A 227 19.46 8.78 -17.20
C GLU A 227 19.54 9.63 -18.47
N ALA A 228 20.73 10.20 -18.71
CA ALA A 228 20.97 10.95 -19.92
C ALA A 228 20.91 10.03 -21.15
N PHE A 229 20.39 10.56 -22.26
CA PHE A 229 20.28 9.84 -23.52
C PHE A 229 20.69 10.74 -24.69
N GLU A 230 21.04 10.12 -25.81
CA GLU A 230 21.56 10.79 -26.99
C GLU A 230 20.46 11.11 -28.01
N THR A 231 20.77 12.01 -28.95
CA THR A 231 19.83 12.47 -29.99
C THR A 231 19.37 11.36 -30.93
N ASP A 232 20.16 10.30 -31.09
CA ASP A 232 19.81 9.21 -32.00
C ASP A 232 18.65 8.36 -31.49
N LEU A 233 18.53 8.21 -30.17
CA LEU A 233 17.34 7.60 -29.55
C LEU A 233 16.08 8.43 -29.81
N VAL A 234 16.20 9.77 -29.76
CA VAL A 234 15.07 10.68 -30.02
C VAL A 234 14.60 10.55 -31.48
N LYS A 235 15.53 10.52 -32.43
CA LYS A 235 15.19 10.32 -33.86
C LYS A 235 14.48 8.98 -34.07
N ARG A 236 15.00 7.90 -33.45
CA ARG A 236 14.36 6.58 -33.55
C ARG A 236 12.95 6.58 -32.98
N ALA A 237 12.75 7.22 -31.82
CA ALA A 237 11.44 7.28 -31.19
C ALA A 237 10.43 8.04 -32.08
N GLN A 238 10.87 9.13 -32.73
CA GLN A 238 10.04 9.88 -33.69
C GLN A 238 9.63 9.02 -34.90
N GLU A 239 10.49 8.14 -35.41
CA GLU A 239 10.13 7.19 -36.48
C GLU A 239 9.04 6.20 -36.04
N CYS A 240 8.91 5.95 -34.73
CA CYS A 240 7.90 5.09 -34.15
C CYS A 240 6.66 5.84 -33.63
N ASP A 241 6.55 7.16 -33.85
CA ASP A 241 5.51 8.02 -33.27
C ASP A 241 5.47 7.99 -31.73
N VAL A 242 6.66 7.84 -31.12
CA VAL A 242 6.87 7.83 -29.67
C VAL A 242 7.68 9.06 -29.26
N GLU A 243 7.21 9.78 -28.24
CA GLU A 243 7.98 10.85 -27.63
C GLU A 243 8.93 10.29 -26.56
N VAL A 244 10.19 10.73 -26.59
CA VAL A 244 11.15 10.48 -25.51
C VAL A 244 11.42 11.79 -24.78
N ILE A 245 11.30 11.77 -23.45
CA ILE A 245 11.52 12.93 -22.58
C ILE A 245 12.35 12.53 -21.36
N SER A 246 13.22 13.41 -20.86
CA SER A 246 13.96 13.10 -19.63
C SER A 246 13.05 13.15 -18.39
N PHE A 247 13.39 12.38 -17.37
CA PHE A 247 12.64 12.38 -16.11
C PHE A 247 12.59 13.77 -15.47
N LYS A 248 13.67 14.56 -15.60
CA LYS A 248 13.72 15.94 -15.09
C LYS A 248 12.79 16.88 -15.85
N GLU A 249 12.75 16.78 -17.18
CA GLU A 249 11.83 17.59 -18.00
C GLU A 249 10.38 17.16 -17.77
N PHE A 250 10.13 15.85 -17.58
CA PHE A 250 8.81 15.34 -17.25
C PHE A 250 8.34 15.82 -15.87
N GLU A 251 9.24 15.87 -14.89
CA GLU A 251 8.98 16.46 -13.58
C GLU A 251 8.67 17.96 -13.69
N ALA A 252 9.44 18.70 -14.48
CA ALA A 252 9.21 20.13 -14.73
C ALA A 252 7.86 20.37 -15.43
N LEU A 253 7.51 19.57 -16.43
CA LEU A 253 6.20 19.61 -17.10
C LEU A 253 5.06 19.46 -16.10
N GLY A 254 5.20 18.54 -15.15
CA GLY A 254 4.21 18.31 -14.11
C GLY A 254 4.13 19.41 -13.07
N LYS A 255 5.26 20.05 -12.75
CA LYS A 255 5.30 21.24 -11.90
C LYS A 255 4.57 22.42 -12.55
N ASP A 256 4.77 22.64 -13.84
CA ASP A 256 4.13 23.72 -14.59
C ASP A 256 2.62 23.46 -14.79
N ASN A 257 2.21 22.19 -14.78
CA ASN A 257 0.82 21.75 -14.90
C ASN A 257 0.32 21.07 -13.62
N HIS A 258 0.70 21.61 -12.46
CA HIS A 258 0.41 20.99 -11.17
C HIS A 258 -1.09 20.81 -10.95
N VAL A 259 -1.47 19.60 -10.56
CA VAL A 259 -2.83 19.24 -10.15
C VAL A 259 -2.78 18.87 -8.69
N GLU A 260 -3.51 19.60 -7.85
CA GLU A 260 -3.63 19.25 -6.42
C GLU A 260 -4.14 17.81 -6.25
N PRO A 261 -3.43 16.95 -5.49
CA PRO A 261 -3.89 15.60 -5.21
C PRO A 261 -5.26 15.60 -4.53
N VAL A 262 -6.23 14.95 -5.17
CA VAL A 262 -7.53 14.74 -4.54
C VAL A 262 -7.40 13.55 -3.61
N ILE A 263 -7.28 13.82 -2.32
CA ILE A 263 -7.56 12.79 -1.31
C ILE A 263 -9.01 12.40 -1.56
N PHE A 264 -9.26 11.16 -1.98
CA PHE A 264 -10.59 10.57 -1.93
C PHE A 264 -10.96 10.33 -0.46
N SER A 265 -10.96 11.39 0.33
CA SER A 265 -11.59 11.39 1.63
C SER A 265 -13.07 11.29 1.31
N GLN A 266 -13.69 10.21 1.76
CA GLN A 266 -15.15 10.14 1.66
C GLN A 266 -15.83 11.20 2.55
N ALA A 267 -15.08 12.00 3.31
CA ALA A 267 -15.61 13.15 4.04
C ALA A 267 -14.53 14.14 4.53
N ASP A 268 -14.21 15.17 3.74
CA ASP A 268 -13.15 16.14 4.06
C ASP A 268 -13.52 17.29 5.03
N ARG A 269 -14.26 16.99 6.09
CA ARG A 269 -14.36 17.88 7.27
C ARG A 269 -14.49 17.01 8.51
N PRO A 270 -13.86 17.32 9.66
CA PRO A 270 -13.98 16.50 10.86
C PRO A 270 -15.44 16.25 11.27
N LEU A 271 -16.33 17.24 11.07
CA LEU A 271 -17.76 17.09 11.25
C LEU A 271 -18.42 16.18 10.20
N LYS A 272 -18.03 16.28 8.92
CA LYS A 272 -18.54 15.40 7.86
C LYS A 272 -18.04 13.96 8.02
N LYS A 273 -16.78 13.77 8.45
CA LYS A 273 -16.17 12.47 8.75
C LYS A 273 -16.86 11.84 9.95
N TRP A 274 -17.07 12.61 11.01
CA TRP A 274 -17.84 12.17 12.16
C TRP A 274 -19.29 11.82 11.79
N LEU A 275 -19.98 12.65 11.01
CA LEU A 275 -21.34 12.38 10.53
C LEU A 275 -21.40 11.14 9.63
N LEU A 276 -20.43 10.97 8.72
CA LEU A 276 -20.32 9.80 7.86
C LEU A 276 -20.06 8.54 8.68
N HIS A 277 -19.13 8.57 9.63
CA HIS A 277 -18.88 7.44 10.54
C HIS A 277 -20.11 7.12 11.39
N LEU A 278 -20.78 8.12 11.96
CA LEU A 278 -21.98 7.92 12.76
C LEU A 278 -23.11 7.29 11.92
N ALA A 279 -23.31 7.80 10.70
CA ALA A 279 -24.29 7.27 9.76
C ALA A 279 -23.97 5.84 9.34
N PHE A 280 -22.70 5.58 9.01
CA PHE A 280 -22.23 4.26 8.63
C PHE A 280 -22.36 3.27 9.78
N SER A 281 -21.89 3.61 10.98
CA SER A 281 -22.01 2.78 12.18
C SER A 281 -23.46 2.48 12.54
N ARG A 282 -24.38 3.44 12.39
CA ARG A 282 -25.82 3.22 12.59
C ARG A 282 -26.40 2.25 11.57
N LYS A 283 -26.08 2.41 10.27
CA LYS A 283 -26.59 1.50 9.23
C LYS A 283 -25.96 0.10 9.34
N THR A 284 -24.69 0.00 9.71
CA THR A 284 -24.02 -1.28 9.98
C THR A 284 -24.59 -1.98 11.21
N ALA A 285 -24.93 -1.24 12.28
CA ALA A 285 -25.61 -1.82 13.45
C ALA A 285 -27.01 -2.37 13.12
N GLU A 286 -27.72 -1.77 12.16
CA GLU A 286 -28.98 -2.31 11.63
C GLU A 286 -28.76 -3.55 10.78
N LEU A 287 -27.74 -3.54 9.90
CA LEU A 287 -27.36 -4.71 9.11
C LEU A 287 -26.98 -5.90 9.99
N ASN A 288 -26.25 -5.68 11.09
CA ASN A 288 -25.90 -6.72 12.06
C ASN A 288 -27.12 -7.31 12.78
N LYS A 289 -28.24 -6.56 12.80
CA LYS A 289 -29.54 -7.02 13.30
C LYS A 289 -30.42 -7.61 12.18
N GLY A 290 -29.87 -7.81 10.99
CA GLY A 290 -30.57 -8.33 9.81
C GLY A 290 -31.47 -7.31 9.09
N VAL A 291 -31.43 -6.04 9.48
CA VAL A 291 -32.31 -5.00 8.92
C VAL A 291 -31.57 -4.24 7.82
N THR A 292 -32.07 -4.34 6.59
CA THR A 292 -31.57 -3.60 5.43
C THR A 292 -32.66 -2.66 4.92
N ARG A 293 -32.42 -1.34 5.00
CA ARG A 293 -33.41 -0.32 4.64
C ARG A 293 -32.78 0.94 4.04
N ARG A 294 -33.61 1.72 3.33
CA ARG A 294 -33.21 2.87 2.50
C ARG A 294 -33.94 4.18 2.87
N ASP A 295 -34.74 4.15 3.91
CA ASP A 295 -35.62 5.24 4.33
C ASP A 295 -35.12 5.92 5.63
N THR A 296 -33.87 5.69 6.01
CA THR A 296 -33.29 6.32 7.21
C THR A 296 -32.98 7.79 6.96
N ILE A 297 -32.85 8.55 8.05
CA ILE A 297 -32.37 9.94 7.99
C ILE A 297 -30.99 10.05 7.31
N TRP A 298 -30.15 9.03 7.48
CA TRP A 298 -28.82 8.92 6.89
C TRP A 298 -28.86 8.71 5.37
N ASP A 299 -29.87 8.00 4.87
CA ASP A 299 -30.08 7.83 3.44
C ASP A 299 -30.37 9.16 2.76
N ARG A 300 -31.15 10.03 3.40
CA ARG A 300 -31.50 11.35 2.85
C ARG A 300 -30.35 12.36 2.93
N LEU A 301 -29.60 12.33 4.03
CA LEU A 301 -28.55 13.31 4.32
C LEU A 301 -27.19 12.97 3.69
N ILE A 302 -26.82 11.69 3.62
CA ILE A 302 -25.47 11.26 3.28
C ILE A 302 -25.48 10.34 2.05
N PHE A 303 -26.29 9.29 2.04
CA PHE A 303 -26.20 8.26 1.00
C PHE A 303 -27.04 8.54 -0.26
N ARG A 304 -27.86 9.59 -0.28
CA ARG A 304 -28.76 9.91 -1.41
C ARG A 304 -28.03 10.04 -2.75
N LYS A 305 -26.86 10.69 -2.74
CA LYS A 305 -26.02 10.84 -3.94
C LYS A 305 -25.45 9.48 -4.40
N VAL A 306 -24.95 8.68 -3.46
CA VAL A 306 -24.42 7.33 -3.74
C VAL A 306 -25.50 6.42 -4.32
N GLN A 307 -26.71 6.48 -3.76
CA GLN A 307 -27.86 5.71 -4.26
C GLN A 307 -28.34 6.19 -5.63
N ALA A 308 -28.31 7.50 -5.88
CA ALA A 308 -28.71 8.07 -7.17
C ALA A 308 -27.78 7.64 -8.31
N ASN A 309 -26.48 7.46 -8.05
CA ASN A 309 -25.51 6.98 -9.04
C ASN A 309 -25.85 5.60 -9.62
N VAL A 310 -26.61 4.78 -8.89
CA VAL A 310 -27.09 3.47 -9.36
C VAL A 310 -28.60 3.48 -9.68
N GLY A 311 -29.16 4.65 -9.96
CA GLY A 311 -30.57 4.81 -10.32
C GLY A 311 -31.57 4.78 -9.15
N GLY A 312 -31.09 4.68 -7.91
CA GLY A 312 -31.88 4.88 -6.69
C GLY A 312 -32.97 3.83 -6.41
N ARG A 313 -33.05 2.76 -7.20
CA ARG A 313 -34.07 1.70 -7.06
C ARG A 313 -33.47 0.31 -6.81
N VAL A 314 -32.14 0.24 -6.64
CA VAL A 314 -31.43 -1.03 -6.42
C VAL A 314 -31.83 -1.60 -5.06
N ARG A 315 -32.36 -2.82 -5.06
CA ARG A 315 -32.73 -3.58 -3.84
C ARG A 315 -31.85 -4.81 -3.62
N MET A 316 -31.23 -5.29 -4.68
CA MET A 316 -30.35 -6.45 -4.66
C MET A 316 -29.18 -6.23 -5.61
N MET A 317 -27.99 -6.66 -5.20
CA MET A 317 -26.78 -6.72 -6.02
C MET A 317 -26.15 -8.11 -5.88
N ILE A 318 -25.87 -8.71 -7.03
CA ILE A 318 -25.23 -10.02 -7.13
C ILE A 318 -23.84 -9.78 -7.74
N THR A 319 -22.79 -10.22 -7.04
CA THR A 319 -21.41 -10.19 -7.55
C THR A 319 -20.94 -11.62 -7.79
N GLY A 320 -20.44 -11.90 -9.00
CA GLY A 320 -20.22 -13.27 -9.49
C GLY A 320 -18.80 -13.62 -9.96
N ALA A 321 -17.80 -12.76 -9.78
CA ALA A 321 -16.49 -12.96 -10.42
C ALA A 321 -15.27 -13.00 -9.48
N ALA A 322 -15.33 -12.41 -8.28
CA ALA A 322 -14.21 -12.42 -7.33
C ALA A 322 -14.73 -12.23 -5.89
N PRO A 323 -14.04 -12.76 -4.87
CA PRO A 323 -14.39 -12.50 -3.48
C PRO A 323 -14.27 -11.00 -3.18
N VAL A 324 -15.41 -10.32 -3.12
CA VAL A 324 -15.46 -8.92 -2.67
C VAL A 324 -15.20 -8.92 -1.16
N CYS A 325 -14.21 -8.16 -0.72
CA CYS A 325 -13.84 -8.03 0.69
C CYS A 325 -15.10 -7.80 1.56
N PRO A 326 -15.25 -8.50 2.71
CA PRO A 326 -16.42 -8.36 3.59
C PRO A 326 -16.73 -6.92 3.99
N THR A 327 -15.70 -6.09 4.17
CA THR A 327 -15.82 -4.65 4.46
C THR A 327 -16.45 -3.89 3.31
N ASN A 328 -16.07 -4.17 2.07
CA ASN A 328 -16.64 -3.54 0.88
C ASN A 328 -18.10 -3.98 0.67
N LEU A 329 -18.41 -5.25 0.90
CA LEU A 329 -19.80 -5.74 0.86
C LEU A 329 -20.66 -5.09 1.94
N THR A 330 -20.13 -4.96 3.15
CA THR A 330 -20.82 -4.27 4.26
C THR A 330 -21.04 -2.80 3.93
N TYR A 331 -20.05 -2.15 3.32
CA TYR A 331 -20.19 -0.78 2.86
C TYR A 331 -21.28 -0.62 1.81
N ILE A 332 -21.27 -1.47 0.79
CA ILE A 332 -22.28 -1.48 -0.28
C ILE A 332 -23.68 -1.70 0.30
N ARG A 333 -23.85 -2.69 1.18
CA ARG A 333 -25.13 -2.98 1.86
C ARG A 333 -25.62 -1.78 2.67
N ALA A 334 -24.73 -1.13 3.42
CA ALA A 334 -25.07 -0.01 4.29
C ALA A 334 -25.40 1.24 3.47
N ALA A 335 -24.54 1.61 2.52
CA ALA A 335 -24.67 2.82 1.73
C ALA A 335 -25.86 2.76 0.75
N LEU A 336 -26.08 1.63 0.10
CA LEU A 336 -27.15 1.48 -0.89
C LEU A 336 -28.46 0.98 -0.28
N GLY A 337 -28.44 0.47 0.96
CA GLY A 337 -29.63 -0.01 1.66
C GLY A 337 -30.26 -1.22 0.95
N CYS A 338 -29.43 -2.07 0.37
CA CYS A 338 -29.81 -3.20 -0.47
C CYS A 338 -29.10 -4.48 -0.05
N GLN A 339 -29.66 -5.63 -0.40
CA GLN A 339 -28.99 -6.91 -0.20
C GLN A 339 -27.87 -7.05 -1.23
N ALA A 340 -26.62 -7.17 -0.78
CA ALA A 340 -25.51 -7.52 -1.64
C ALA A 340 -25.03 -8.93 -1.29
N CYS A 341 -25.01 -9.83 -2.26
CA CYS A 341 -24.61 -11.22 -2.05
C CYS A 341 -23.47 -11.58 -3.01
N LEU A 342 -22.46 -12.27 -2.47
CA LEU A 342 -21.47 -12.94 -3.29
C LEU A 342 -22.07 -14.26 -3.76
N VAL A 343 -22.11 -14.47 -5.07
CA VAL A 343 -22.44 -15.76 -5.66
C VAL A 343 -21.11 -16.36 -6.11
N GLY A 344 -20.68 -17.43 -5.43
CA GLY A 344 -19.55 -18.21 -5.87
C GLY A 344 -19.95 -19.03 -7.09
N VAL A 345 -19.31 -18.76 -8.23
CA VAL A 345 -19.43 -19.63 -9.41
C VAL A 345 -18.36 -20.71 -9.25
N VAL A 346 -18.78 -21.91 -8.83
CA VAL A 346 -17.90 -23.08 -8.82
C VAL A 346 -17.85 -23.59 -10.25
N VAL A 347 -16.71 -23.40 -10.91
CA VAL A 347 -16.44 -24.07 -12.18
C VAL A 347 -15.89 -25.45 -11.83
N PRO A 348 -16.62 -26.54 -12.11
CA PRO A 348 -16.12 -27.88 -11.86
C PRO A 348 -14.90 -28.12 -12.76
N ASP A 349 -13.74 -28.24 -12.13
CA ASP A 349 -12.51 -28.60 -12.81
C ASP A 349 -12.46 -30.14 -12.97
N PRO A 350 -12.21 -30.66 -14.20
CA PRO A 350 -12.28 -32.09 -14.48
C PRO A 350 -11.31 -32.96 -13.69
N GLU A 351 -10.21 -32.38 -13.20
CA GLU A 351 -9.18 -33.12 -12.46
C GLU A 351 -9.50 -33.19 -10.97
N THR A 352 -10.00 -32.09 -10.39
CA THR A 352 -10.23 -31.99 -8.93
C THR A 352 -11.64 -32.41 -8.50
N LEU A 353 -12.66 -32.23 -9.35
CA LEU A 353 -14.05 -32.57 -8.99
C LEU A 353 -14.24 -34.08 -8.68
N PRO A 354 -13.73 -35.02 -9.49
CA PRO A 354 -13.98 -36.45 -9.26
C PRO A 354 -13.38 -36.95 -7.95
N GLU A 355 -12.17 -36.51 -7.59
CA GLU A 355 -11.51 -36.90 -6.35
C GLU A 355 -12.25 -36.34 -5.11
N TRP A 356 -12.72 -35.09 -5.19
CA TRP A 356 -13.50 -34.47 -4.13
C TRP A 356 -14.87 -35.14 -3.92
N MET A 357 -15.56 -35.51 -4.99
CA MET A 357 -16.85 -36.21 -4.93
C MET A 357 -16.70 -37.64 -4.40
N LYS A 358 -15.60 -38.33 -4.75
CA LYS A 358 -15.27 -39.65 -4.21
C LYS A 358 -15.07 -39.63 -2.70
N LYS A 359 -14.42 -38.59 -2.14
CA LYS A 359 -14.31 -38.38 -0.68
C LYS A 359 -15.66 -38.22 0.02
N ARG A 360 -16.71 -37.88 -0.71
CA ARG A 360 -18.09 -37.75 -0.21
C ARG A 360 -19.00 -38.93 -0.58
N GLY A 361 -18.42 -40.02 -1.10
CA GLY A 361 -19.15 -41.25 -1.45
C GLY A 361 -20.01 -41.13 -2.71
N ILE A 362 -19.76 -40.13 -3.57
CA ILE A 362 -20.48 -39.94 -4.83
C ILE A 362 -19.50 -40.21 -5.98
N GLU A 363 -19.74 -41.29 -6.72
CA GLU A 363 -18.91 -41.69 -7.87
C GLU A 363 -19.69 -41.50 -9.18
N GLY A 364 -18.98 -41.19 -10.26
CA GLY A 364 -19.56 -40.98 -11.59
C GLY A 364 -18.57 -40.29 -12.53
N THR A 365 -18.88 -40.28 -13.81
CA THR A 365 -18.12 -39.51 -14.81
C THR A 365 -18.31 -38.02 -14.58
N HIS A 366 -17.37 -37.18 -15.03
CA HIS A 366 -17.45 -35.72 -14.85
C HIS A 366 -18.80 -35.13 -15.31
N SER A 367 -19.36 -35.63 -16.42
CA SER A 367 -20.66 -35.23 -16.95
C SER A 367 -21.84 -35.63 -16.05
N GLU A 368 -21.76 -36.80 -15.40
CA GLU A 368 -22.77 -37.28 -14.44
C GLU A 368 -22.67 -36.52 -13.11
N LEU A 369 -21.45 -36.26 -12.63
CA LEU A 369 -21.19 -35.46 -11.44
C LEU A 369 -21.70 -34.03 -11.59
N CYS A 370 -21.48 -33.40 -12.76
CA CYS A 370 -22.00 -32.07 -13.09
C CYS A 370 -23.54 -32.01 -13.17
N LYS A 371 -24.24 -33.14 -13.26
CA LYS A 371 -25.72 -33.21 -13.28
C LYS A 371 -26.30 -33.55 -11.90
N ASN A 372 -25.46 -33.89 -10.92
CA ASN A 372 -25.90 -34.26 -9.58
C ASN A 372 -26.51 -33.05 -8.85
N LYS A 373 -27.73 -33.20 -8.32
CA LYS A 373 -28.47 -32.13 -7.64
C LYS A 373 -27.84 -31.71 -6.31
N CYS A 374 -27.09 -32.58 -5.63
CA CYS A 374 -26.34 -32.23 -4.41
C CYS A 374 -25.17 -31.28 -4.67
N PHE A 375 -24.66 -31.21 -5.90
CA PHE A 375 -23.55 -30.30 -6.28
C PHE A 375 -24.05 -28.94 -6.79
N LYS A 376 -25.29 -28.88 -7.31
CA LYS A 376 -25.90 -27.69 -7.93
C LYS A 376 -26.75 -26.83 -6.99
N SER A 377 -26.90 -27.22 -5.72
CA SER A 377 -27.75 -26.53 -4.73
C SER A 377 -27.02 -25.48 -3.92
#